data_AF-W9VFF0-F1
#
_entry.id   AF-W9VFF0-F1
#
_cell.length_a   1.000
_cell.length_b   1.000
_cell.length_c   1.000
_cell.angle_alpha   90.00
_cell.angle_beta   90.00
_cell.angle_gamma   90.00
#
_symmetry.space_group_name_H-M   'P 1'
#
loop_
_entity.id
_entity.type
_entity.pdbx_description
1 polymer ?
#
loop_
_entity_poly.entity_id
_entity_poly.type
_entity_poly.pdbx_seq_one_letter_code
_entity_poly.pdbx_strand_id
1 'polypeptide(L)'
;MSQALISIKYSILSFLGLIAGLLWSPLAVYLDIVVIGHGMPEQGVTEISQTIFIGLSAIIFYKLMWMMPEQRGFSVLVAGLFLCMFIREQDALLDMMQPGLWQYLVAGVAVCSILVACFWRKNLWVSMAEAAKSYPFAYVLTGIALLLFFSRVFGTGALWEAIFMHDFDRSAPRLVKNTIQEGIELAAYAFILYGSLLYHWEQKSVGVQQAQKEKHS
;
A
#
# COMPACT_ATOMS: atom_id res chain seq x y z
N MET A 1 12.97 33.87 -3.09
CA MET A 1 11.79 33.85 -2.18
C MET A 1 10.58 33.12 -2.75
N SER A 2 10.11 33.41 -3.97
CA SER A 2 8.89 32.78 -4.53
C SER A 2 8.95 31.24 -4.61
N GLN A 3 10.05 30.67 -5.12
CA GLN A 3 10.23 29.20 -5.21
C GLN A 3 10.25 28.50 -3.85
N ALA A 4 10.90 29.11 -2.86
CA ALA A 4 10.94 28.57 -1.50
C ALA A 4 9.54 28.53 -0.86
N LEU A 5 8.75 29.59 -1.02
CA LEU A 5 7.37 29.64 -0.52
C LEU A 5 6.47 28.58 -1.18
N ILE A 6 6.64 28.35 -2.49
CA ILE A 6 5.91 27.31 -3.21
C ILE A 6 6.27 25.92 -2.68
N SER A 7 7.57 25.63 -2.50
CA SER A 7 8.04 24.36 -1.94
C SER A 7 7.52 24.12 -0.51
N ILE A 8 7.49 25.15 0.34
CA ILE A 8 6.93 25.06 1.70
C ILE A 8 5.43 24.74 1.64
N LYS A 9 4.66 25.42 0.78
CA LYS A 9 3.21 25.16 0.63
C LYS A 9 2.94 23.72 0.18
N TYR A 10 3.69 23.22 -0.79
CA TYR A 10 3.57 21.81 -1.22
C TYR A 10 3.92 20.84 -0.10
N SER A 11 4.96 21.13 0.69
CA SER A 11 5.35 20.29 1.81
C SER A 11 4.28 20.24 2.90
N ILE A 12 3.68 21.40 3.24
CA ILE A 12 2.57 21.48 4.19
C ILE A 12 1.36 20.69 3.68
N LEU A 13 0.96 20.90 2.42
CA LEU A 13 -0.18 20.17 1.85
C LEU A 13 0.06 18.66 1.82
N SER A 14 1.27 18.25 1.45
CA SER A 14 1.69 16.84 1.45
C SER A 14 1.64 16.26 2.87
N PHE A 15 2.12 16.99 3.87
CA PHE A 15 2.07 16.57 5.27
C PHE A 15 0.64 16.45 5.80
N LEU A 16 -0.23 17.41 5.49
CA LEU A 16 -1.65 17.35 5.84
C LEU A 16 -2.35 16.15 5.18
N GLY A 17 -2.01 15.85 3.92
CA GLY A 17 -2.49 14.65 3.22
C GLY A 17 -2.07 13.36 3.92
N LEU A 18 -0.82 13.28 4.40
CA LEU A 18 -0.34 12.14 5.17
C LEU A 18 -1.08 12.00 6.51
N ILE A 19 -1.28 13.10 7.24
CA ILE A 19 -2.06 13.10 8.49
C ILE A 19 -3.47 12.59 8.23
N ALA A 20 -4.15 13.11 7.20
CA ALA A 20 -5.50 12.68 6.86
C ALA A 20 -5.57 11.18 6.54
N GLY A 21 -4.60 10.68 5.76
CA GLY A 21 -4.50 9.25 5.44
C GLY A 21 -4.25 8.37 6.68
N LEU A 22 -3.41 8.83 7.61
CA LEU A 22 -3.13 8.09 8.84
C LEU A 22 -4.29 8.12 9.83
N LEU A 23 -4.97 9.26 9.98
CA LEU A 23 -6.14 9.39 10.85
C LEU A 23 -7.37 8.66 10.31
N TRP A 24 -7.41 8.36 9.01
CA TRP A 24 -8.45 7.49 8.44
C TRP A 24 -8.44 6.09 9.05
N SER A 25 -7.26 5.54 9.35
CA SER A 25 -7.14 4.19 9.94
C SER A 25 -7.90 4.02 11.27
N PRO A 26 -7.59 4.79 12.34
CA PRO A 26 -8.31 4.66 13.60
C PRO A 26 -9.78 5.06 13.47
N LEU A 27 -10.14 5.96 12.54
CA LEU A 27 -11.53 6.30 12.28
C LEU A 27 -12.30 5.13 11.67
N ALA A 28 -11.75 4.46 10.65
CA ALA A 28 -12.39 3.30 10.00
C ALA A 28 -12.59 2.16 11.00
N VAL A 29 -11.57 1.85 11.81
CA VAL A 29 -11.65 0.86 12.88
C VAL A 29 -12.72 1.23 13.92
N TYR A 30 -12.79 2.51 14.32
CA TYR A 30 -13.85 2.98 15.22
C TYR A 30 -15.25 2.80 14.62
N LEU A 31 -15.42 3.09 13.32
CA LEU A 31 -16.69 2.88 12.63
C LEU A 31 -17.10 1.40 12.62
N ASP A 32 -16.16 0.50 12.34
CA ASP A 32 -16.43 -0.94 12.31
C ASP A 32 -16.82 -1.51 13.67
N ILE A 33 -16.15 -1.05 14.73
CA ILE A 33 -16.38 -1.57 16.08
C ILE A 33 -17.62 -0.94 16.72
N VAL A 34 -17.72 0.40 16.68
CA VAL A 34 -18.69 1.14 17.49
C VAL A 34 -19.98 1.41 16.73
N VAL A 35 -19.89 1.68 15.42
CA VAL A 35 -21.08 2.05 14.62
C VAL A 35 -21.71 0.81 13.98
N ILE A 36 -20.90 -0.07 13.39
CA ILE A 36 -21.39 -1.30 12.74
C ILE A 36 -21.64 -2.42 13.77
N GLY A 37 -20.88 -2.45 14.87
CA GLY A 37 -21.23 -3.24 16.05
C GLY A 37 -20.95 -4.75 15.98
N HIS A 38 -20.15 -5.22 15.03
CA HIS A 38 -19.88 -6.67 14.83
C HIS A 38 -18.47 -7.13 15.28
N GLY A 39 -17.71 -6.30 15.99
CA GLY A 39 -16.42 -6.71 16.55
C GLY A 39 -15.32 -6.97 15.50
N MET A 40 -15.39 -6.28 14.36
CA MET A 40 -14.56 -6.42 13.14
C MET A 40 -15.13 -7.39 12.09
N PRO A 41 -16.10 -6.94 11.28
CA PRO A 41 -16.67 -7.77 10.21
C PRO A 41 -15.73 -7.92 9.00
N GLU A 42 -15.80 -9.08 8.34
CA GLU A 42 -15.16 -9.38 7.03
C GLU A 42 -15.72 -8.54 5.84
N GLN A 43 -16.55 -7.54 6.12
CA GLN A 43 -17.04 -6.56 5.15
C GLN A 43 -17.17 -5.20 5.86
N GLY A 44 -16.09 -4.80 6.51
CA GLY A 44 -16.00 -3.53 7.23
C GLY A 44 -15.54 -2.35 6.37
N VAL A 45 -15.72 -1.14 6.89
CA VAL A 45 -15.12 0.09 6.36
C VAL A 45 -13.60 -0.05 6.24
N THR A 46 -12.97 -0.74 7.20
CA THR A 46 -11.53 -0.99 7.21
C THR A 46 -11.09 -1.80 5.99
N GLU A 47 -11.68 -2.97 5.76
CA GLU A 47 -11.35 -3.85 4.64
C GLU A 47 -11.62 -3.22 3.27
N ILE A 48 -12.76 -2.51 3.14
CA ILE A 48 -13.08 -1.75 1.93
C ILE A 48 -12.00 -0.68 1.68
N SER A 49 -11.57 0.03 2.73
CA SER A 49 -10.54 1.06 2.63
C SER A 49 -9.18 0.48 2.24
N GLN A 50 -8.78 -0.63 2.85
CA GLN A 50 -7.54 -1.36 2.53
C GLN A 50 -7.53 -1.75 1.04
N THR A 51 -8.62 -2.37 0.58
CA THR A 51 -8.83 -2.78 -0.82
C THR A 51 -8.75 -1.59 -1.79
N ILE A 52 -9.41 -0.48 -1.48
CA ILE A 52 -9.36 0.74 -2.30
C ILE A 52 -7.93 1.30 -2.35
N PHE A 53 -7.25 1.40 -1.21
CA PHE A 53 -5.92 2.02 -1.14
C PHE A 53 -4.89 1.23 -1.92
N ILE A 54 -4.87 -0.10 -1.78
CA ILE A 54 -3.93 -0.95 -2.52
C ILE A 54 -4.30 -1.04 -4.01
N GLY A 55 -5.60 -1.09 -4.34
CA GLY A 55 -6.08 -1.09 -5.72
C GLY A 55 -5.70 0.19 -6.48
N LEU A 56 -5.89 1.35 -5.86
CA LEU A 56 -5.46 2.64 -6.43
C LEU A 56 -3.93 2.69 -6.59
N SER A 57 -3.18 2.18 -5.62
CA SER A 57 -1.72 2.09 -5.70
C SER A 57 -1.25 1.23 -6.87
N ALA A 58 -1.88 0.07 -7.09
CA ALA A 58 -1.61 -0.80 -8.23
C ALA A 58 -1.90 -0.09 -9.56
N ILE A 59 -3.04 0.63 -9.67
CA ILE A 59 -3.41 1.40 -10.87
C ILE A 59 -2.38 2.50 -11.14
N ILE A 60 -1.86 3.18 -10.11
CA ILE A 60 -0.85 4.23 -10.25
C ILE A 60 0.43 3.66 -10.86
N PHE A 61 0.96 2.56 -10.33
CA PHE A 61 2.17 1.93 -10.86
C PHE A 61 1.94 1.31 -12.25
N TYR A 62 0.75 0.79 -12.52
CA TYR A 62 0.38 0.36 -13.87
C TYR A 62 0.38 1.53 -14.87
N LYS A 63 -0.10 2.72 -14.48
CA LYS A 63 0.00 3.93 -15.32
C LYS A 63 1.45 4.36 -15.52
N LEU A 64 2.29 4.29 -14.48
CA LEU A 64 3.71 4.64 -14.57
C LEU A 64 4.47 3.74 -15.54
N MET A 65 4.14 2.45 -15.59
CA MET A 65 4.68 1.53 -16.58
C MET A 65 4.47 2.02 -18.02
N TRP A 66 3.31 2.59 -18.35
CA TRP A 66 3.04 3.11 -19.69
C TRP A 66 3.67 4.49 -19.93
N MET A 67 3.67 5.35 -18.91
CA MET A 67 4.18 6.72 -19.00
C MET A 67 5.71 6.81 -19.05
N MET A 68 6.42 5.88 -18.40
CA MET A 68 7.88 5.92 -18.25
C MET A 68 8.49 4.62 -18.81
N PRO A 69 8.76 4.55 -20.14
CA PRO A 69 9.32 3.35 -20.77
C PRO A 69 10.61 2.85 -20.12
N GLU A 70 11.45 3.78 -19.67
CA GLU A 70 12.71 3.48 -18.99
C GLU A 70 12.51 2.75 -17.65
N GLN A 71 11.38 2.96 -16.96
CA GLN A 71 11.07 2.37 -15.65
C GLN A 71 10.04 1.23 -15.72
N ARG A 72 9.76 0.72 -16.94
CA ARG A 72 8.72 -0.31 -17.17
C ARG A 72 8.90 -1.55 -16.32
N GLY A 73 10.08 -2.16 -16.36
CA GLY A 73 10.35 -3.38 -15.63
C GLY A 73 10.11 -3.22 -14.13
N PHE A 74 10.59 -2.11 -13.55
CA PHE A 74 10.39 -1.81 -12.13
C PHE A 74 8.91 -1.57 -11.81
N SER A 75 8.22 -0.76 -12.61
CA SER A 75 6.81 -0.41 -12.39
C SER A 75 5.90 -1.64 -12.46
N VAL A 76 6.19 -2.60 -13.33
CA VAL A 76 5.49 -3.89 -13.40
C VAL A 76 5.63 -4.69 -12.11
N LEU A 77 6.84 -4.76 -11.54
CA LEU A 77 7.07 -5.52 -10.31
C LEU A 77 6.28 -4.92 -9.15
N VAL A 78 6.30 -3.59 -9.01
CA VAL A 78 5.55 -2.91 -7.95
C VAL A 78 4.04 -3.03 -8.17
N ALA A 79 3.55 -2.81 -9.40
CA ALA A 79 2.13 -2.99 -9.72
C ALA A 79 1.68 -4.44 -9.47
N GLY A 80 2.52 -5.42 -9.84
CA GLY A 80 2.28 -6.84 -9.61
C GLY A 80 2.21 -7.20 -8.13
N LEU A 81 3.14 -6.68 -7.33
CA LEU A 81 3.15 -6.84 -5.87
C LEU A 81 1.85 -6.29 -5.25
N PHE A 82 1.45 -5.07 -5.64
CA PHE A 82 0.22 -4.48 -5.13
C PHE A 82 -1.04 -5.20 -5.62
N LEU A 83 -1.03 -5.74 -6.83
CA LEU A 83 -2.12 -6.57 -7.31
C LEU A 83 -2.19 -7.90 -6.54
N CYS A 84 -1.06 -8.49 -6.17
CA CYS A 84 -1.04 -9.66 -5.28
C CYS A 84 -1.63 -9.33 -3.90
N MET A 85 -1.26 -8.19 -3.32
CA MET A 85 -1.83 -7.72 -2.05
C MET A 85 -3.33 -7.44 -2.19
N PHE A 86 -3.77 -6.83 -3.28
CA PHE A 86 -5.20 -6.61 -3.57
C PHE A 86 -5.98 -7.92 -3.64
N ILE A 87 -5.47 -8.93 -4.35
CA ILE A 87 -6.11 -10.25 -4.44
C ILE A 87 -6.16 -10.91 -3.06
N ARG A 88 -5.12 -10.73 -2.22
CA ARG A 88 -5.09 -11.23 -0.85
C ARG A 88 -6.21 -10.63 0.00
N GLU A 89 -6.53 -9.34 -0.14
CA GLU A 89 -7.67 -8.72 0.58
C GLU A 89 -9.03 -9.20 0.08
N GLN A 90 -9.08 -9.95 -1.02
CA GLN A 90 -10.31 -10.56 -1.54
C GLN A 90 -10.33 -12.07 -1.30
N ASP A 91 -9.49 -12.57 -0.39
CA ASP A 91 -9.34 -14.01 -0.12
C ASP A 91 -10.66 -14.66 0.29
N ALA A 92 -11.42 -14.06 1.21
CA ALA A 92 -12.72 -14.54 1.65
C ALA A 92 -13.71 -14.68 0.48
N LEU A 93 -13.79 -13.68 -0.39
CA LEU A 93 -14.69 -13.69 -1.55
C LEU A 93 -14.27 -14.76 -2.58
N LEU A 94 -12.97 -14.92 -2.81
CA LEU A 94 -12.44 -15.88 -3.78
C LEU A 94 -12.54 -17.32 -3.27
N ASP A 95 -12.37 -17.54 -1.96
CA ASP A 95 -12.52 -18.84 -1.32
C ASP A 95 -13.98 -19.34 -1.33
N MET A 96 -14.97 -18.43 -1.36
CA MET A 96 -16.37 -18.79 -1.59
C MET A 96 -16.60 -19.39 -2.99
N MET A 97 -15.84 -18.96 -4.01
CA MET A 97 -15.96 -19.49 -5.37
C MET A 97 -15.26 -20.82 -5.53
N GLN A 98 -14.00 -20.88 -5.07
CA GLN A 98 -13.21 -22.11 -5.04
C GLN A 98 -12.17 -22.00 -3.93
N PRO A 99 -12.11 -22.97 -3.00
CA PRO A 99 -11.12 -22.96 -1.93
C PRO A 99 -9.69 -22.87 -2.47
N GLY A 100 -8.92 -21.89 -2.00
CA GLY A 100 -7.54 -21.62 -2.39
C GLY A 100 -7.36 -20.90 -3.72
N LEU A 101 -8.44 -20.44 -4.37
CA LEU A 101 -8.37 -19.76 -5.68
C LEU A 101 -7.46 -18.52 -5.64
N TRP A 102 -7.56 -17.73 -4.57
CA TRP A 102 -6.75 -16.53 -4.42
C TRP A 102 -5.25 -16.83 -4.43
N GLN A 103 -4.82 -17.98 -3.90
CA GLN A 103 -3.40 -18.38 -3.88
C GLN A 103 -2.88 -18.63 -5.29
N TYR A 104 -3.66 -19.31 -6.13
CA TYR A 104 -3.32 -19.54 -7.53
C TYR A 104 -3.27 -18.24 -8.33
N LEU A 105 -4.21 -17.31 -8.08
CA LEU A 105 -4.22 -16.00 -8.70
C LEU A 105 -3.00 -15.15 -8.30
N VAL A 106 -2.67 -15.11 -7.01
CA VAL A 106 -1.47 -14.43 -6.49
C VAL A 106 -0.21 -15.02 -7.13
N ALA A 107 -0.07 -16.35 -7.15
CA ALA A 107 1.08 -17.00 -7.77
C ALA A 107 1.19 -16.68 -9.27
N GLY A 108 0.07 -16.73 -9.99
CA GLY A 108 0.01 -16.39 -11.41
C GLY A 108 0.42 -14.94 -11.68
N VAL A 109 -0.11 -13.99 -10.91
CA VAL A 109 0.26 -12.56 -11.02
C VAL A 109 1.74 -12.35 -10.71
N ALA A 110 2.24 -12.94 -9.62
CA ALA A 110 3.64 -12.82 -9.23
C ALA A 110 4.59 -13.33 -10.33
N VAL A 111 4.33 -14.54 -10.85
CA VAL A 111 5.13 -15.13 -11.94
C VAL A 111 5.06 -14.28 -13.20
N CYS A 112 3.86 -13.88 -13.64
CA CYS A 112 3.68 -13.03 -14.82
C CYS A 112 4.41 -11.69 -14.68
N SER A 113 4.31 -11.02 -13.55
CA SER A 113 5.00 -9.76 -13.29
C SER A 113 6.52 -9.91 -13.33
N ILE A 114 7.05 -11.00 -12.77
CA ILE A 114 8.48 -11.31 -12.84
C ILE A 114 8.91 -11.57 -14.29
N LEU A 115 8.19 -12.39 -15.04
CA LEU A 115 8.51 -12.71 -16.44
C LEU A 115 8.49 -11.45 -17.32
N VAL A 116 7.49 -10.59 -17.17
CA VAL A 116 7.39 -9.32 -17.90
C VAL A 116 8.53 -8.37 -17.49
N ALA A 117 8.88 -8.29 -16.21
CA ALA A 117 10.01 -7.49 -15.75
C ALA A 117 11.35 -8.01 -16.30
N CYS A 118 11.52 -9.33 -16.42
CA CYS A 118 12.68 -9.94 -17.07
C CYS A 118 12.75 -9.61 -18.57
N PHE A 119 11.61 -9.51 -19.25
CA PHE A 119 11.55 -9.07 -20.64
C PHE A 119 11.97 -7.60 -20.80
N TRP A 120 11.59 -6.73 -19.86
CA TRP A 120 11.99 -5.31 -19.80
C TRP A 120 13.18 -5.02 -18.88
N ARG A 121 14.13 -5.95 -18.78
CA ARG A 121 15.24 -5.87 -17.82
C ARG A 121 16.29 -4.78 -18.04
N LYS A 122 16.35 -4.16 -19.23
CA LYS A 122 17.46 -3.28 -19.65
C LYS A 122 17.82 -2.20 -18.63
N ASN A 123 16.82 -1.60 -18.00
CA ASN A 123 17.00 -0.53 -17.00
C ASN A 123 16.47 -0.89 -15.61
N LEU A 124 16.06 -2.15 -15.40
CA LEU A 124 15.39 -2.58 -14.16
C LEU A 124 16.19 -2.21 -12.91
N TRP A 125 17.48 -2.55 -12.88
CA TRP A 125 18.35 -2.29 -11.74
C TRP A 125 18.58 -0.81 -11.47
N VAL A 126 18.70 -0.01 -12.55
CA VAL A 126 18.89 1.44 -12.44
C VAL A 126 17.62 2.07 -11.86
N SER A 127 16.46 1.73 -12.41
CA SER A 127 15.17 2.23 -11.91
C SER A 127 14.90 1.81 -10.47
N MET A 128 15.27 0.58 -10.07
CA MET A 128 15.18 0.13 -8.69
C MET A 128 16.10 0.94 -7.76
N ALA A 129 17.35 1.20 -8.18
CA ALA A 129 18.30 1.98 -7.40
C ALA A 129 17.89 3.45 -7.27
N GLU A 130 17.30 4.04 -8.31
CA GLU A 130 16.74 5.39 -8.30
C GLU A 130 15.52 5.47 -7.39
N ALA A 131 14.58 4.51 -7.51
CA ALA A 131 13.42 4.45 -6.64
C ALA A 131 13.81 4.25 -5.17
N ALA A 132 14.80 3.41 -4.87
CA ALA A 132 15.29 3.22 -3.50
C ALA A 132 15.86 4.51 -2.86
N LYS A 133 16.29 5.48 -3.67
CA LYS A 133 16.79 6.80 -3.22
C LYS A 133 15.70 7.88 -3.26
N SER A 134 14.54 7.59 -3.85
CA SER A 134 13.43 8.53 -3.97
C SER A 134 12.72 8.70 -2.63
N TYR A 135 12.55 9.96 -2.22
CA TYR A 135 11.84 10.31 -1.00
C TYR A 135 10.38 9.80 -0.99
N PRO A 136 9.58 10.01 -2.06
CA PRO A 136 8.26 9.39 -2.18
C PRO A 136 8.23 7.87 -2.01
N PHE A 137 9.19 7.16 -2.62
CA PHE A 137 9.20 5.70 -2.59
C PHE A 137 9.60 5.13 -1.22
N ALA A 138 10.31 5.90 -0.38
CA ALA A 138 10.56 5.53 1.01
C ALA A 138 9.27 5.32 1.80
N TYR A 139 8.20 6.09 1.53
CA TYR A 139 6.88 5.85 2.14
C TYR A 139 6.26 4.53 1.68
N VAL A 140 6.40 4.18 0.40
CA VAL A 140 5.95 2.88 -0.12
C VAL A 140 6.67 1.74 0.60
N LEU A 141 7.99 1.80 0.70
CA LEU A 141 8.78 0.78 1.40
C LEU A 141 8.43 0.70 2.89
N THR A 142 8.21 1.84 3.54
CA THR A 142 7.75 1.89 4.94
C THR A 142 6.39 1.21 5.09
N GLY A 143 5.45 1.52 4.20
CA GLY A 143 4.14 0.88 4.19
C GLY A 143 4.22 -0.64 3.96
N ILE A 144 5.05 -1.10 3.02
CA ILE A 144 5.28 -2.54 2.80
C ILE A 144 5.88 -3.20 4.06
N ALA A 145 6.86 -2.56 4.71
CA ALA A 145 7.47 -3.07 5.92
C ALA A 145 6.45 -3.18 7.07
N LEU A 146 5.61 -2.17 7.23
CA LEU A 146 4.53 -2.16 8.22
C LEU A 146 3.49 -3.25 7.95
N LEU A 147 3.08 -3.41 6.69
CA LEU A 147 2.04 -4.34 6.27
C LEU A 147 2.46 -5.81 6.33
N LEU A 148 3.65 -6.14 5.83
CA LEU A 148 4.07 -7.54 5.69
C LEU A 148 4.73 -8.10 6.95
N PHE A 149 5.36 -7.25 7.75
CA PHE A 149 6.16 -7.69 8.89
C PHE A 149 5.61 -7.17 10.22
N PHE A 150 5.50 -5.84 10.37
CA PHE A 150 5.17 -5.26 11.67
C PHE A 150 3.75 -5.62 12.14
N SER A 151 2.74 -5.46 11.28
CA SER A 151 1.34 -5.80 11.60
C SER A 151 1.20 -7.26 12.00
N ARG A 152 1.93 -8.17 11.34
CA ARG A 152 1.88 -9.61 11.61
C ARG A 152 2.50 -9.97 12.94
N VAL A 153 3.63 -9.37 13.29
CA VAL A 153 4.28 -9.59 14.58
C VAL A 153 3.44 -8.99 15.72
N PHE A 154 2.94 -7.77 15.53
CA PHE A 154 2.16 -7.06 16.54
C PHE A 154 0.73 -7.60 16.69
N GLY A 155 0.19 -8.18 15.62
CA GLY A 155 -1.08 -8.92 15.57
C GLY A 155 -0.98 -10.38 16.01
N THR A 156 0.10 -10.80 16.68
CA THR A 156 0.17 -12.16 17.24
C THR A 156 -0.71 -12.29 18.49
N GLY A 157 -1.41 -13.42 18.63
CA GLY A 157 -2.35 -13.64 19.74
C GLY A 157 -1.66 -13.73 21.10
N ALA A 158 -0.45 -14.29 21.14
CA ALA A 158 0.31 -14.53 22.36
C ALA A 158 0.62 -13.24 23.16
N LEU A 159 0.88 -12.11 22.49
CA LEU A 159 1.11 -10.84 23.16
C LEU A 159 -0.14 -10.36 23.90
N TRP A 160 -1.29 -10.42 23.23
CA TRP A 160 -2.56 -9.95 23.79
C TRP A 160 -3.10 -10.92 24.85
N GLU A 161 -2.97 -12.23 24.63
CA GLU A 161 -3.28 -13.25 25.64
C GLU A 161 -2.46 -13.06 26.92
N ALA A 162 -1.18 -12.68 26.82
CA ALA A 162 -0.34 -12.39 27.97
C ALA A 162 -0.75 -11.11 28.74
N ILE A 163 -1.39 -10.14 28.06
CA ILE A 163 -1.90 -8.92 28.71
C ILE A 163 -3.21 -9.20 29.45
N PHE A 164 -4.08 -10.05 28.89
CA PHE A 164 -5.43 -10.30 29.40
C PHE A 164 -5.54 -11.57 30.29
N MET A 165 -4.44 -12.05 30.87
CA MET A 165 -4.35 -13.36 31.56
C MET A 165 -5.31 -13.57 32.74
N HIS A 166 -5.91 -12.52 33.32
CA HIS A 166 -6.63 -12.64 34.59
C HIS A 166 -8.09 -12.17 34.65
N ASP A 167 -8.59 -11.26 33.79
CA ASP A 167 -9.80 -10.50 34.13
C ASP A 167 -10.89 -10.36 33.05
N PHE A 168 -10.75 -10.94 31.85
CA PHE A 168 -11.72 -10.70 30.75
C PHE A 168 -12.23 -11.96 30.06
N ASP A 169 -13.44 -11.83 29.51
CA ASP A 169 -14.11 -12.81 28.65
C ASP A 169 -13.15 -13.31 27.55
N ARG A 170 -13.21 -14.61 27.22
CA ARG A 170 -12.25 -15.27 26.30
C ARG A 170 -12.27 -14.68 24.87
N SER A 171 -13.27 -13.86 24.56
CA SER A 171 -13.45 -13.16 23.29
C SER A 171 -12.61 -11.86 23.18
N ALA A 172 -12.29 -11.20 24.30
CA ALA A 172 -11.64 -9.89 24.32
C ALA A 172 -10.22 -9.86 23.71
N PRO A 173 -9.34 -10.85 23.97
CA PRO A 173 -7.99 -10.83 23.39
C PRO A 173 -8.00 -10.91 21.87
N ARG A 174 -8.96 -11.65 21.28
CA ARG A 174 -9.09 -11.81 19.83
C ARG A 174 -9.59 -10.52 19.17
N LEU A 175 -10.58 -9.87 19.77
CA LEU A 175 -11.09 -8.58 19.29
C LEU A 175 -9.99 -7.52 19.30
N VAL A 176 -9.25 -7.38 20.40
CA VAL A 176 -8.16 -6.40 20.53
C VAL A 176 -7.07 -6.68 19.51
N LYS A 177 -6.65 -7.95 19.38
CA LYS A 177 -5.67 -8.35 18.38
C LYS A 177 -6.09 -7.94 16.97
N ASN A 178 -7.30 -8.34 16.54
CA ASN A 178 -7.79 -8.05 15.19
C ASN A 178 -7.89 -6.54 14.97
N THR A 179 -8.47 -5.81 15.92
CA THR A 179 -8.59 -4.34 15.89
C THR A 179 -7.25 -3.66 15.61
N ILE A 180 -6.21 -4.07 16.34
CA ILE A 180 -4.89 -3.47 16.25
C ILE A 180 -4.20 -3.89 14.96
N GLN A 181 -4.27 -5.17 14.59
CA GLN A 181 -3.69 -5.66 13.36
C GLN A 181 -4.29 -4.94 12.15
N GLU A 182 -5.61 -4.91 12.03
CA GLU A 182 -6.34 -4.27 10.95
C GLU A 182 -6.11 -2.75 10.86
N GLY A 183 -6.04 -2.07 12.02
CA GLY A 183 -5.69 -0.65 12.07
C GLY A 183 -4.28 -0.38 11.55
N ILE A 184 -3.31 -1.22 11.93
CA ILE A 184 -1.93 -1.11 11.42
C ILE A 184 -1.87 -1.43 9.93
N GLU A 185 -2.57 -2.47 9.47
CA GLU A 185 -2.65 -2.84 8.04
C GLU A 185 -3.23 -1.68 7.21
N LEU A 186 -4.33 -1.06 7.66
CA LEU A 186 -4.91 0.10 6.97
C LEU A 186 -3.99 1.33 6.98
N ALA A 187 -3.29 1.60 8.10
CA ALA A 187 -2.30 2.68 8.15
C ALA A 187 -1.13 2.43 7.19
N ALA A 188 -0.69 1.17 7.07
CA ALA A 188 0.35 0.75 6.14
C ALA A 188 -0.09 0.95 4.67
N TYR A 189 -1.34 0.59 4.35
CA TYR A 189 -1.91 0.88 3.03
C TYR A 189 -2.04 2.37 2.73
N ALA A 190 -2.32 3.20 3.73
CA ALA A 190 -2.32 4.66 3.57
C ALA A 190 -0.92 5.18 3.19
N PHE A 191 0.15 4.66 3.83
CA PHE A 191 1.54 4.96 3.45
C PHE A 191 1.85 4.53 2.02
N ILE A 192 1.43 3.34 1.61
CA ILE A 192 1.63 2.83 0.25
C ILE A 192 0.95 3.74 -0.78
N LEU A 193 -0.32 4.09 -0.57
CA LEU A 193 -1.06 4.97 -1.47
C LEU A 193 -0.46 6.37 -1.54
N TYR A 194 -0.14 6.93 -0.38
CA TYR A 194 0.49 8.26 -0.28
C TYR A 194 1.83 8.30 -1.02
N GLY A 195 2.72 7.33 -0.76
CA GLY A 195 3.99 7.21 -1.45
C GLY A 195 3.83 7.00 -2.96
N SER A 196 2.84 6.20 -3.38
CA SER A 196 2.53 5.96 -4.79
C SER A 196 2.09 7.25 -5.51
N LEU A 197 1.22 8.05 -4.90
CA LEU A 197 0.76 9.33 -5.44
C LEU A 197 1.91 10.34 -5.59
N LEU A 198 2.72 10.49 -4.54
CA LEU A 198 3.89 11.37 -4.58
C LEU A 198 4.91 10.92 -5.63
N TYR A 199 5.18 9.60 -5.71
CA TYR A 199 6.12 9.04 -6.69
C TYR A 199 5.61 9.30 -8.11
N HIS A 200 4.31 9.12 -8.35
CA HIS A 200 3.71 9.43 -9.64
C HIS A 200 3.88 10.90 -10.05
N TRP A 201 3.66 11.84 -9.13
CA TRP A 201 3.87 13.27 -9.40
C TRP A 201 5.34 13.62 -9.64
N GLU A 202 6.27 12.99 -8.90
CA GLU A 202 7.71 13.13 -9.13
C GLU A 202 8.07 12.68 -10.55
N GLN A 203 7.66 11.47 -10.96
CA GLN A 203 7.96 10.95 -12.29
C GLN A 203 7.31 11.75 -13.43
N LYS A 204 6.09 12.26 -13.23
CA LYS A 204 5.44 13.14 -14.21
C LYS A 204 6.24 14.43 -14.41
N SER A 205 6.74 15.02 -13.33
CA SER A 205 7.60 16.21 -13.38
C SER A 205 8.90 15.95 -14.14
N VAL A 206 9.53 14.80 -13.92
CA VAL A 206 10.74 14.36 -14.63
C VAL A 206 10.47 14.17 -16.14
N GLY A 207 9.38 13.49 -16.51
CA GLY A 207 9.02 13.26 -17.91
C GLY A 207 8.77 14.55 -18.69
N VAL A 208 8.14 15.56 -18.07
CA VAL A 208 7.93 16.88 -18.69
C VAL A 208 9.27 17.59 -18.97
N GLN A 209 10.23 17.51 -18.04
CA GLN A 209 11.55 18.14 -18.21
C GLN A 209 12.38 17.47 -19.31
N GLN A 210 12.30 16.14 -19.44
CA GLN A 210 12.99 15.40 -20.51
C GLN A 210 12.42 15.76 -21.89
N ALA A 211 11.10 15.79 -22.03
CA ALA A 211 10.44 16.17 -23.29
C ALA A 211 10.73 17.63 -23.70
N GLN A 212 10.97 18.54 -22.75
CA GLN A 212 11.38 19.91 -23.05
C GLN A 212 12.84 20.00 -23.54
N LYS A 213 13.74 19.19 -22.98
CA LYS A 213 15.14 19.13 -23.43
C LYS A 213 15.28 18.56 -24.84
N GLU A 214 14.52 17.52 -25.17
CA GLU A 214 14.53 16.92 -26.52
C GLU A 214 14.00 17.87 -27.61
N LYS A 215 13.09 18.80 -27.29
CA LYS A 215 12.58 19.80 -28.24
C LYS A 215 13.56 20.94 -28.54
N HIS A 216 14.59 21.13 -27.71
CA HIS A 216 15.59 22.20 -27.86
C HIS A 216 16.98 21.67 -28.27
N SER A 217 17.10 20.35 -28.47
CA SER A 217 18.27 19.70 -29.04
C SER A 217 18.06 19.41 -30.52
#